data_AF-A0AAD7BEG7-F1
#
_entry.id   AF-A0AAD7BEG7-F1
#
_cell.length_a   1.000
_cell.length_b   1.000
_cell.length_c   1.000
_cell.angle_alpha   90.00
_cell.angle_beta   90.00
_cell.angle_gamma   90.00
#
_symmetry.space_group_name_H-M   'P 1'
#
loop_
_entity.id
_entity.type
_entity.pdbx_description
1 polymer ?
#
loop_
_entity_poly.entity_id
_entity_poly.type
_entity_poly.pdbx_seq_one_letter_code
_entity_poly.pdbx_strand_id
1 'polypeptide(L)'
;MLHPPQVSLLLSFLLSAFLAKAAPDDAADASVAHDQLRTPIPIPYSAPLDYTLMTTAFLLTIASLLALPFLLSALRNRWTWAVATAFLSIVMTSGFMFTRVRNSPPFGRDRQWVAIGPQSQYGGEVYIITALYSILGFAFLMLTMVIPRQPAVRRAQLYFWSLVIALGYSTLVALFKFKMEYLERIYPFKMLF
;
A
#
# COMPACT_ATOMS: atom_id res chain seq x y z
N MET A 1 16.66 -5.59 6.60
CA MET A 1 17.03 -4.18 6.37
C MET A 1 17.99 -4.16 5.20
N LEU A 2 17.50 -3.91 3.98
CA LEU A 2 18.32 -3.89 2.77
C LEU A 2 18.91 -2.48 2.60
N HIS A 3 20.23 -2.43 2.46
CA HIS A 3 21.02 -1.22 2.29
C HIS A 3 20.60 -0.45 1.01
N PRO A 4 20.66 0.90 1.00
CA PRO A 4 20.25 1.76 -0.13
C PRO A 4 21.07 1.70 -1.45
N PRO A 5 22.31 1.17 -1.56
CA PRO A 5 23.09 1.25 -2.80
C PRO A 5 22.73 0.19 -3.85
N GLN A 6 21.92 -0.83 -3.52
CA GLN A 6 21.60 -1.89 -4.49
C GLN A 6 20.40 -1.57 -5.38
N VAL A 7 19.47 -0.74 -4.89
CA VAL A 7 18.30 -0.29 -5.69
C VAL A 7 18.72 0.77 -6.72
N SER A 8 19.65 1.66 -6.37
CA SER A 8 20.18 2.67 -7.31
C SER A 8 21.01 2.07 -8.44
N LEU A 9 21.72 0.96 -8.18
CA LEU A 9 22.45 0.22 -9.22
C LEU A 9 21.49 -0.46 -10.20
N LEU A 10 20.43 -1.10 -9.72
CA LEU A 10 19.41 -1.69 -10.61
C LEU A 10 18.68 -0.63 -11.45
N LEU A 11 18.36 0.52 -10.84
CA LEU A 11 17.64 1.59 -11.54
C LEU A 11 18.52 2.33 -12.56
N SER A 12 19.82 2.52 -12.26
CA SER A 12 20.79 3.07 -13.23
C SER A 12 21.11 2.10 -14.37
N PHE A 13 21.15 0.79 -14.11
CA PHE A 13 21.34 -0.23 -15.14
C PHE A 13 20.11 -0.37 -16.06
N LEU A 14 18.90 -0.24 -15.51
CA LEU A 14 17.67 -0.19 -16.30
C LEU A 14 17.57 1.10 -17.13
N LEU A 15 18.01 2.24 -16.58
CA LEU A 15 18.00 3.53 -17.28
C LEU A 15 19.05 3.58 -18.41
N SER A 16 20.23 2.97 -18.23
CA SER A 16 21.24 2.85 -19.28
C SER A 16 20.82 1.86 -20.38
N ALA A 17 20.16 0.75 -20.02
CA ALA A 17 19.56 -0.17 -20.98
C ALA A 17 18.42 0.49 -21.78
N PHE A 18 17.66 1.39 -21.16
CA PHE A 18 16.60 2.15 -21.84
C PHE A 18 17.15 3.25 -22.76
N LEU A 19 18.22 3.95 -22.35
CA LEU A 19 18.89 4.96 -23.19
C LEU A 19 19.65 4.33 -24.38
N ALA A 20 20.12 3.08 -24.25
CA ALA A 20 20.74 2.34 -25.35
C ALA A 20 19.76 1.98 -26.48
N LYS A 21 18.43 1.98 -26.22
CA LYS A 21 17.37 1.76 -27.23
C LYS A 21 17.30 2.90 -28.27
N ALA A 22 17.78 4.10 -27.95
CA ALA A 22 17.51 5.30 -28.76
C ALA A 22 18.53 5.60 -29.88
N ALA A 23 19.63 4.82 -30.01
CA ALA A 23 20.79 5.28 -30.78
C ALA A 23 21.27 4.40 -31.96
N PRO A 24 21.15 3.06 -31.98
CA PRO A 24 21.75 2.27 -33.07
C PRO A 24 20.77 1.75 -34.15
N ASP A 25 19.53 1.40 -33.80
CA ASP A 25 18.68 0.58 -34.68
C ASP A 25 17.88 1.44 -35.68
N ASP A 26 17.32 2.57 -35.21
CA ASP A 26 16.52 3.50 -36.03
C ASP A 26 17.33 4.16 -37.16
N ALA A 27 18.63 4.36 -36.96
CA ALA A 27 19.52 4.99 -37.94
C ALA A 27 19.87 4.06 -39.10
N ALA A 28 20.01 2.75 -38.82
CA ALA A 28 20.26 1.74 -39.84
C ALA A 28 19.01 1.52 -40.71
N ASP A 29 17.84 1.42 -40.09
CA ASP A 29 16.55 1.26 -40.78
C ASP A 29 16.25 2.45 -41.72
N ALA A 30 16.56 3.68 -41.28
CA ALA A 30 16.38 4.89 -42.10
C ALA A 30 17.31 4.93 -43.33
N SER A 31 18.55 4.45 -43.20
CA SER A 31 19.51 4.40 -44.31
C SER A 31 19.13 3.34 -45.35
N VAL A 32 18.67 2.16 -44.91
CA VAL A 32 18.18 1.11 -45.80
C VAL A 32 16.91 1.57 -46.51
N ALA A 33 15.99 2.24 -45.82
CA ALA A 33 14.79 2.81 -46.45
C ALA A 33 15.14 3.86 -47.54
N HIS A 34 16.18 4.67 -47.33
CA HIS A 34 16.65 5.64 -48.32
C HIS A 34 17.29 4.99 -49.56
N ASP A 35 18.01 3.87 -49.40
CA ASP A 35 18.66 3.15 -50.51
C ASP A 35 17.68 2.27 -51.33
N GLN A 36 16.61 1.78 -50.72
CA GLN A 36 15.52 1.07 -51.41
C GLN A 36 14.77 1.98 -52.40
N LEU A 37 14.76 3.30 -52.18
CA LEU A 37 14.15 4.28 -53.08
C LEU A 37 15.02 4.60 -54.32
N ARG A 38 16.32 4.26 -54.29
CA ARG A 38 17.27 4.56 -55.38
C ARG A 38 17.57 3.38 -56.29
N THR A 39 17.21 2.16 -55.92
CA THR A 39 17.54 0.95 -56.68
C THR A 39 16.28 0.23 -57.18
N PRO A 40 16.18 -0.13 -58.47
CA PRO A 40 15.07 -0.91 -59.02
C PRO A 40 14.93 -2.36 -58.51
N ILE A 41 15.83 -2.83 -57.64
CA ILE A 41 15.87 -4.22 -57.17
C ILE A 41 15.62 -4.20 -55.65
N PRO A 42 14.55 -4.82 -55.13
CA PRO A 42 14.26 -4.81 -53.70
C PRO A 42 15.32 -5.62 -52.95
N ILE A 43 16.05 -4.97 -52.04
CA ILE A 43 17.03 -5.66 -51.20
C ILE A 43 16.24 -6.35 -50.08
N PRO A 44 16.29 -7.69 -49.94
CA PRO A 44 15.57 -8.38 -48.89
C PRO A 44 16.14 -7.98 -47.52
N TYR A 45 15.40 -7.13 -46.81
CA TYR A 45 15.75 -6.66 -45.48
C TYR A 45 14.94 -7.40 -44.42
N SER A 46 15.62 -8.10 -43.52
CA SER A 46 15.03 -8.61 -42.28
C SER A 46 15.42 -7.68 -41.15
N ALA A 47 14.44 -7.10 -40.46
CA ALA A 47 14.70 -6.27 -39.30
C ALA A 47 15.56 -7.03 -38.27
N PRO A 48 16.57 -6.38 -37.65
CA PRO A 48 17.37 -7.00 -36.61
C PRO A 48 16.49 -7.39 -35.43
N LEU A 49 16.78 -8.55 -34.82
CA LEU A 49 16.07 -8.99 -33.62
C LEU A 49 16.34 -8.00 -32.48
N ASP A 50 15.29 -7.45 -31.88
CA ASP A 50 15.38 -6.55 -30.73
C ASP A 50 15.97 -7.28 -29.50
N TYR A 51 17.30 -7.29 -29.38
CA TYR A 51 18.01 -7.91 -28.26
C TYR A 51 17.67 -7.26 -26.91
N THR A 52 17.23 -6.00 -26.91
CA THR A 52 16.77 -5.27 -25.72
C THR A 52 15.46 -5.84 -25.15
N LEU A 53 14.49 -6.17 -26.01
CA LEU A 53 13.25 -6.85 -25.62
C LEU A 53 13.54 -8.27 -25.11
N MET A 54 14.45 -8.98 -25.77
CA MET A 54 14.79 -10.35 -25.40
C MET A 54 15.52 -10.42 -24.06
N THR A 55 16.47 -9.50 -23.81
CA THR A 55 17.21 -9.41 -22.55
C THR A 55 16.33 -8.93 -21.40
N THR A 56 15.46 -7.93 -21.62
CA THR A 56 14.50 -7.48 -20.59
C THR A 56 13.49 -8.57 -20.24
N ALA A 57 12.94 -9.29 -21.23
CA ALA A 57 12.06 -10.43 -20.99
C ALA A 57 12.77 -11.57 -20.24
N PHE A 58 14.01 -11.87 -20.59
CA PHE A 58 14.83 -12.88 -19.92
C PHE A 58 15.12 -12.50 -18.44
N LEU A 59 15.46 -11.23 -18.18
CA LEU A 59 15.66 -10.75 -16.82
C LEU A 59 14.36 -10.77 -16.01
N LEU A 60 13.23 -10.38 -16.61
CA LEU A 60 11.92 -10.41 -15.96
C LEU A 60 11.48 -11.83 -15.59
N THR A 61 11.69 -12.79 -16.51
CA THR A 61 11.36 -14.19 -16.27
C THR A 61 12.21 -14.81 -15.16
N ILE A 62 13.52 -14.56 -15.15
CA ILE A 62 14.40 -14.99 -14.05
C ILE A 62 14.00 -14.32 -12.74
N ALA A 63 13.76 -13.01 -12.73
CA ALA A 63 13.32 -12.29 -11.54
C ALA A 63 12.00 -12.85 -10.99
N SER A 64 11.05 -13.19 -11.86
CA SER A 64 9.77 -13.78 -11.48
C SER A 64 9.93 -15.21 -10.95
N LEU A 65 10.82 -16.02 -11.52
CA LEU A 65 11.15 -17.37 -11.04
C LEU A 65 11.80 -17.34 -9.65
N LEU A 66 12.70 -16.37 -9.39
CA LEU A 66 13.30 -16.19 -8.07
C LEU A 66 12.30 -15.65 -7.04
N ALA A 67 11.34 -14.82 -7.46
CA ALA A 67 10.29 -14.28 -6.58
C ALA A 67 9.20 -15.32 -6.23
N LEU A 68 8.95 -16.29 -7.11
CA LEU A 68 7.92 -17.32 -6.93
C LEU A 68 7.98 -18.07 -5.59
N PRO A 69 9.13 -18.60 -5.11
CA PRO A 69 9.19 -19.31 -3.83
C PRO A 69 8.87 -18.41 -2.64
N PHE A 70 9.23 -17.13 -2.68
CA PHE A 70 8.87 -16.17 -1.64
C PHE A 70 7.36 -15.92 -1.61
N LEU A 71 6.75 -15.76 -2.79
CA LEU A 71 5.31 -15.54 -2.92
C LEU A 71 4.52 -16.78 -2.48
N LEU A 72 4.97 -17.98 -2.88
CA LEU A 72 4.38 -19.26 -2.46
C LEU A 72 4.49 -19.46 -0.94
N SER A 73 5.64 -19.09 -0.34
CA SER A 73 5.81 -19.16 1.11
C SER A 73 4.86 -18.21 1.86
N ALA A 74 4.63 -17.00 1.32
CA ALA A 74 3.68 -16.05 1.89
C ALA A 74 2.22 -16.54 1.76
N LEU A 75 1.84 -17.06 0.59
CA LEU A 75 0.49 -17.56 0.30
C LEU A 75 0.14 -18.85 1.05
N ARG A 76 1.11 -19.73 1.35
CA ARG A 76 0.86 -20.95 2.12
C ARG A 76 0.72 -20.70 3.63
N ASN A 77 1.22 -19.57 4.14
CA ASN A 77 1.22 -19.28 5.57
C ASN A 77 -0.17 -18.80 6.04
N ARG A 78 -0.77 -19.52 7.01
CA ARG A 78 -2.06 -19.17 7.62
C ARG A 78 -2.09 -17.78 8.26
N TRP A 79 -0.95 -17.32 8.78
CA TRP A 79 -0.86 -16.01 9.43
C TRP A 79 -0.99 -14.87 8.42
N THR A 80 -0.53 -15.07 7.18
CA THR A 80 -0.70 -14.08 6.10
C THR A 80 -2.19 -13.86 5.82
N TRP A 81 -2.97 -14.94 5.71
CA TRP A 81 -4.42 -14.87 5.50
C TRP A 81 -5.17 -14.31 6.71
N ALA A 82 -4.74 -14.66 7.92
CA ALA A 82 -5.33 -14.10 9.13
C ALA A 82 -5.14 -12.58 9.20
N VAL A 83 -3.93 -12.08 8.92
CA VAL A 83 -3.65 -10.64 8.89
C VAL A 83 -4.40 -9.96 7.74
N ALA A 84 -4.41 -10.56 6.55
CA ALA A 84 -5.08 -9.99 5.38
C ALA A 84 -6.60 -9.85 5.60
N THR A 85 -7.27 -10.88 6.11
CA THR A 85 -8.71 -10.86 6.37
C THR A 85 -9.09 -9.92 7.51
N ALA A 86 -8.30 -9.89 8.59
CA ALA A 86 -8.49 -8.95 9.69
C ALA A 86 -8.31 -7.49 9.23
N PHE A 87 -7.25 -7.20 8.48
CA PHE A 87 -6.99 -5.87 7.93
C PHE A 87 -8.11 -5.42 6.98
N LEU A 88 -8.54 -6.30 6.07
CA LEU A 88 -9.66 -6.03 5.18
C LEU A 88 -10.94 -5.70 5.96
N SER A 89 -11.25 -6.47 7.01
CA SER A 89 -12.41 -6.23 7.86
C SER A 89 -12.35 -4.87 8.55
N ILE A 90 -11.18 -4.48 9.06
CA ILE A 90 -10.97 -3.17 9.70
C ILE A 90 -11.17 -2.03 8.68
N VAL A 91 -10.58 -2.13 7.50
CA VAL A 91 -10.71 -1.10 6.46
C VAL A 91 -12.17 -0.97 5.99
N MET A 92 -12.86 -2.08 5.75
CA MET A 92 -14.24 -2.04 5.28
C MET A 92 -15.21 -1.49 6.33
N THR A 93 -15.02 -1.85 7.60
CA THR A 93 -15.86 -1.35 8.71
C THR A 93 -15.60 0.12 9.07
N SER A 94 -14.45 0.68 8.68
CA SER A 94 -14.14 2.11 8.90
C SER A 94 -14.89 3.10 7.99
N GLY A 95 -15.66 2.61 7.01
CA GLY A 95 -16.41 3.46 6.08
C GLY A 95 -15.69 3.77 4.76
N PHE A 96 -14.68 2.97 4.38
CA PHE A 96 -13.96 3.15 3.11
C PHE A 96 -14.89 3.15 1.87
N MET A 97 -15.93 2.31 1.85
CA MET A 97 -16.86 2.26 0.71
C MET A 97 -17.72 3.52 0.60
N PHE A 98 -18.06 4.16 1.71
CA PHE A 98 -18.86 5.38 1.72
C PHE A 98 -18.16 6.50 0.93
N THR A 99 -16.85 6.68 1.17
CA THR A 99 -16.07 7.73 0.50
C THR A 99 -15.85 7.42 -0.98
N ARG A 100 -15.74 6.13 -1.34
CA ARG A 100 -15.61 5.70 -2.74
C ARG A 100 -16.89 5.88 -3.55
N VAL A 101 -18.05 5.51 -3.01
CA VAL A 101 -19.33 5.65 -3.74
C VAL A 101 -19.72 7.11 -3.93
N ARG A 102 -19.48 7.95 -2.91
CA ARG A 102 -19.86 9.37 -2.94
C ARG A 102 -18.78 10.30 -3.47
N ASN A 103 -17.62 9.77 -3.84
CA ASN A 103 -16.44 10.56 -4.22
C ASN A 103 -16.14 11.67 -3.20
N SER A 104 -16.25 11.35 -1.90
CA SER A 104 -16.02 12.33 -0.83
C SER A 104 -14.59 12.90 -0.93
N PRO A 105 -14.39 14.21 -0.75
CA PRO A 105 -13.06 14.77 -0.75
C PRO A 105 -12.23 14.22 0.45
N PRO A 106 -10.90 14.16 0.33
CA PRO A 106 -10.04 13.70 1.42
C PRO A 106 -10.07 14.65 2.63
N PHE A 107 -10.29 15.95 2.41
CA PHE A 107 -10.37 16.99 3.44
C PHE A 107 -11.49 17.98 3.13
N GLY A 108 -12.01 18.67 4.15
CA GLY A 108 -12.95 19.78 4.00
C GLY A 108 -12.31 21.08 3.49
N ARG A 109 -13.13 22.12 3.23
CA ARG A 109 -12.71 23.43 2.67
C ARG A 109 -11.59 24.11 3.47
N ASP A 110 -11.56 23.94 4.78
CA ASP A 110 -10.54 24.52 5.68
C ASP A 110 -9.51 23.49 6.19
N ARG A 111 -9.20 22.45 5.40
CA ARG A 111 -8.37 21.31 5.82
C ARG A 111 -8.93 20.59 7.05
N GLN A 112 -10.25 20.63 7.21
CA GLN A 112 -10.93 19.89 8.27
C GLN A 112 -10.82 18.38 7.99
N TRP A 113 -10.31 17.64 8.97
CA TRP A 113 -10.03 16.20 8.85
C TRP A 113 -11.25 15.30 9.12
N VAL A 114 -12.24 15.83 9.85
CA VAL A 114 -13.45 15.11 10.27
C VAL A 114 -14.67 15.84 9.73
N ALA A 115 -15.60 15.12 9.10
CA ALA A 115 -16.77 15.73 8.51
C ALA A 115 -17.83 16.10 9.57
N ILE A 116 -18.57 17.18 9.31
CA ILE A 116 -19.61 17.66 10.23
C ILE A 116 -20.86 16.79 10.09
N GLY A 117 -21.38 16.32 11.22
CA GLY A 117 -22.59 15.53 11.31
C GLY A 117 -22.39 14.04 11.00
N PRO A 118 -23.29 13.16 11.49
CA PRO A 118 -23.10 11.71 11.45
C PRO A 118 -23.25 11.08 10.06
N GLN A 119 -23.93 11.76 9.13
CA GLN A 119 -24.23 11.23 7.80
C GLN A 119 -23.16 11.52 6.74
N SER A 120 -22.14 12.32 7.08
CA SER A 120 -21.05 12.69 6.18
C SER A 120 -19.72 12.13 6.70
N GLN A 121 -18.78 11.86 5.79
CA GLN A 121 -17.46 11.32 6.12
C GLN A 121 -16.46 11.70 5.04
N TYR A 122 -15.29 12.17 5.47
CA TYR A 122 -14.15 12.49 4.59
C TYR A 122 -13.21 11.30 4.39
N GLY A 123 -12.41 11.33 3.33
CA GLY A 123 -11.37 10.32 3.09
C GLY A 123 -10.32 10.26 4.21
N GLY A 124 -9.91 11.42 4.75
CA GLY A 124 -8.97 11.50 5.88
C GLY A 124 -9.46 10.81 7.15
N GLU A 125 -10.77 10.92 7.44
CA GLU A 125 -11.41 10.33 8.62
C GLU A 125 -11.31 8.80 8.62
N VAL A 126 -11.46 8.18 7.43
CA VAL A 126 -11.35 6.71 7.26
C VAL A 126 -9.97 6.21 7.72
N TYR A 127 -8.89 6.91 7.37
CA TYR A 127 -7.53 6.51 7.76
C TYR A 127 -7.32 6.60 9.27
N ILE A 128 -7.85 7.64 9.91
CA ILE A 128 -7.75 7.84 11.36
C ILE A 128 -8.53 6.73 12.08
N ILE A 129 -9.77 6.45 11.66
CA ILE A 129 -10.60 5.39 12.25
C ILE A 129 -9.97 4.01 12.04
N THR A 130 -9.44 3.75 10.84
CA THR A 130 -8.72 2.50 10.53
C THR A 130 -7.51 2.31 11.44
N ALA A 131 -6.70 3.35 11.64
CA ALA A 131 -5.54 3.30 12.53
C ALA A 131 -5.95 3.05 13.98
N LEU A 132 -7.01 3.72 14.45
CA LEU A 132 -7.52 3.55 15.81
C LEU A 132 -8.02 2.12 16.05
N TYR A 133 -8.87 1.59 15.17
CA TYR A 133 -9.34 0.20 15.26
C TYR A 133 -8.20 -0.82 15.17
N SER A 134 -7.18 -0.54 14.35
CA SER A 134 -6.00 -1.39 14.24
C SER A 134 -5.21 -1.44 15.55
N ILE A 135 -4.99 -0.30 16.22
CA ILE A 135 -4.29 -0.24 17.51
C ILE A 135 -5.09 -0.99 18.59
N LEU A 136 -6.42 -0.80 18.66
CA LEU A 136 -7.27 -1.51 19.62
C LEU A 136 -7.25 -3.01 19.37
N GLY A 137 -7.47 -3.46 18.13
CA GLY A 137 -7.43 -4.87 17.77
C GLY A 137 -6.07 -5.50 18.04
N PHE A 138 -4.98 -4.78 17.76
CA PHE A 138 -3.63 -5.22 18.05
C PHE A 138 -3.34 -5.32 19.55
N ALA A 139 -3.84 -4.38 20.36
CA ALA A 139 -3.69 -4.43 21.81
C ALA A 139 -4.38 -5.68 22.40
N PHE A 140 -5.58 -6.02 21.93
CA PHE A 140 -6.25 -7.28 22.29
C PHE A 140 -5.45 -8.51 21.85
N LEU A 141 -4.94 -8.51 20.62
CA LEU A 141 -4.13 -9.62 20.11
C LEU A 141 -2.86 -9.82 20.95
N MET A 142 -2.18 -8.74 21.34
CA MET A 142 -1.02 -8.78 22.22
C MET A 142 -1.38 -9.35 23.60
N LEU A 143 -2.53 -8.94 24.15
CA LEU A 143 -3.02 -9.43 25.44
C LEU A 143 -3.28 -10.94 25.44
N THR A 144 -3.89 -11.46 24.37
CA THR A 144 -4.27 -12.88 24.29
C THR A 144 -3.12 -13.79 23.86
N MET A 145 -2.30 -13.36 22.89
CA MET A 145 -1.27 -14.22 22.30
C MET A 145 0.09 -14.05 22.97
N VAL A 146 0.54 -12.83 23.27
CA VAL A 146 1.95 -12.58 23.63
C VAL A 146 2.19 -12.69 25.13
N ILE A 147 1.33 -12.07 25.94
CA ILE A 147 1.44 -12.06 27.40
C ILE A 147 1.55 -13.45 28.05
N PRO A 148 0.78 -14.49 27.66
CA PRO A 148 0.93 -15.81 28.30
C PRO A 148 2.31 -16.44 28.04
N ARG A 149 2.98 -16.08 26.94
CA ARG A 149 4.27 -16.64 26.53
C ARG A 149 5.47 -16.06 27.27
N GLN A 150 5.32 -14.92 27.96
CA GLN A 150 6.42 -14.21 28.62
C GLN A 150 6.14 -14.02 30.12
N PRO A 151 6.44 -15.02 30.97
CA PRO A 151 6.11 -14.96 32.40
C PRO A 151 6.86 -13.86 33.15
N ALA A 152 8.11 -13.54 32.77
CA ALA A 152 8.96 -12.58 33.47
C ALA A 152 8.41 -11.15 33.50
N VAL A 153 7.71 -10.72 32.44
CA VAL A 153 7.23 -9.34 32.25
C VAL A 153 5.70 -9.24 32.17
N ARG A 154 5.00 -10.33 32.51
CA ARG A 154 3.55 -10.47 32.35
C ARG A 154 2.74 -9.34 32.97
N ARG A 155 3.05 -8.97 34.22
CA ARG A 155 2.30 -7.95 34.97
C ARG A 155 2.45 -6.57 34.33
N ALA A 156 3.66 -6.17 33.99
CA ALA A 156 3.93 -4.89 33.34
C ALA A 156 3.27 -4.81 31.96
N GLN A 157 3.36 -5.87 31.15
CA GLN A 157 2.70 -5.93 29.84
C GLN A 157 1.18 -5.88 29.94
N LEU A 158 0.57 -6.56 30.92
CA LEU A 158 -0.86 -6.51 31.15
C LEU A 158 -1.34 -5.08 31.44
N TYR A 159 -0.66 -4.37 32.34
CA TYR A 159 -1.02 -2.98 32.66
C TYR A 159 -0.79 -2.05 31.48
N PHE A 160 0.31 -2.22 30.75
CA PHE A 160 0.61 -1.41 29.57
C PHE A 160 -0.46 -1.56 28.48
N TRP A 161 -0.78 -2.80 28.07
CA TRP A 161 -1.77 -3.03 27.03
C TRP A 161 -3.19 -2.68 27.47
N SER A 162 -3.53 -2.87 28.76
CA SER A 162 -4.82 -2.43 29.31
C SER A 162 -4.94 -0.89 29.31
N LEU A 163 -3.86 -0.18 29.61
CA LEU A 163 -3.80 1.29 29.51
C LEU A 163 -4.01 1.76 28.06
N VAL A 164 -3.33 1.12 27.10
CA VAL A 164 -3.49 1.44 25.67
C VAL A 164 -4.94 1.22 25.21
N ILE A 165 -5.60 0.15 25.65
CA ILE A 165 -7.02 -0.11 25.35
C ILE A 165 -7.90 0.99 25.96
N ALA A 166 -7.69 1.34 27.23
CA ALA A 166 -8.48 2.37 27.91
C ALA A 166 -8.33 3.75 27.22
N LEU A 167 -7.10 4.14 26.87
CA LEU A 167 -6.83 5.40 26.17
C LEU A 167 -7.40 5.38 24.75
N GLY A 168 -7.17 4.30 24.00
CA GLY A 168 -7.67 4.18 22.63
C GLY A 168 -9.20 4.18 22.56
N TYR A 169 -9.86 3.48 23.46
CA TYR A 169 -11.33 3.49 23.56
C TYR A 169 -11.85 4.85 24.02
N SER A 170 -11.14 5.56 24.90
CA SER A 170 -11.50 6.94 25.26
C SER A 170 -11.37 7.90 24.07
N THR A 171 -10.31 7.79 23.26
CA THR A 171 -10.15 8.61 22.05
C THR A 171 -11.26 8.33 21.04
N LEU A 172 -11.67 7.06 20.90
CA LEU A 172 -12.79 6.67 20.05
C LEU A 172 -14.07 7.37 20.49
N VAL A 173 -14.42 7.29 21.77
CA VAL A 173 -15.62 7.94 22.32
C VAL A 173 -15.54 9.48 22.17
N ALA A 174 -14.36 10.08 22.37
CA ALA A 174 -14.16 11.51 22.16
C ALA A 174 -14.37 11.93 20.69
N LEU A 175 -13.89 11.14 19.72
CA LEU A 175 -14.08 11.40 18.29
C LEU A 175 -15.57 11.25 17.91
N PHE A 176 -16.24 10.22 18.41
CA PHE A 176 -17.69 10.06 18.24
C PHE A 176 -18.46 11.23 18.83
N LYS A 177 -18.09 11.66 20.04
CA LYS A 177 -18.72 12.82 20.68
C LYS A 177 -18.51 14.09 19.87
N PHE A 178 -17.29 14.35 19.40
CA PHE A 178 -17.00 15.51 18.55
C PHE A 178 -17.91 15.56 17.31
N LYS A 179 -18.15 14.40 16.68
CA LYS A 179 -19.03 14.31 15.51
C LYS A 179 -20.50 14.51 15.84
N MET A 180 -20.95 14.01 17.00
CA MET A 180 -22.34 14.10 17.47
C MET A 180 -22.69 15.46 18.10
N GLU A 181 -21.72 16.17 18.67
CA GLU A 181 -21.93 17.47 19.32
C GLU A 181 -22.41 18.55 18.33
N TYR A 182 -22.05 18.42 17.05
CA TYR A 182 -22.53 19.31 15.99
C TYR A 182 -24.03 19.21 15.70
N LEU A 183 -24.72 18.14 16.11
CA LEU A 183 -26.13 17.88 15.77
C LEU A 183 -27.07 18.02 16.97
N GLU A 184 -26.75 18.89 17.93
CA GLU A 184 -27.37 18.99 19.27
C GLU A 184 -26.86 17.90 20.23
N ARG A 185 -26.66 18.25 21.52
CA ARG A 185 -25.96 17.48 22.58
C ARG A 185 -26.58 16.11 22.94
N ILE A 186 -26.74 15.21 21.97
CA ILE A 186 -27.44 13.92 22.12
C ILE A 186 -26.57 12.88 22.85
N TYR A 187 -25.23 13.03 22.85
CA TYR A 187 -24.32 12.07 23.49
C TYR A 187 -23.73 12.58 24.82
N PRO A 188 -24.32 12.22 25.98
CA PRO A 188 -23.93 12.75 27.28
C PRO A 188 -22.68 12.06 27.88
N PHE A 189 -22.31 10.88 27.40
CA PHE A 189 -21.25 10.09 28.03
C PHE A 189 -19.85 10.52 27.57
N LYS A 190 -18.91 10.49 28.52
CA LYS A 190 -17.46 10.66 28.35
C LYS A 190 -16.81 9.63 29.26
N MET A 191 -15.68 9.04 28.84
CA MET A 191 -14.94 8.14 29.70
C MET A 191 -13.80 8.88 30.41
N LEU A 192 -12.72 9.20 29.70
CA LEU A 192 -11.60 9.97 30.26
C LEU A 192 -11.51 11.38 29.70
N PHE A 193 -11.97 11.59 28.46
CA PHE A 193 -11.99 12.88 27.75
C PHE A 193 -13.36 13.11 27.07
#